data_AF-A0A2G4JFW3-F1
#
_entry.id   AF-A0A2G4JFW3-F1
#
_cell.length_a   1.000
_cell.length_b   1.000
_cell.length_c   1.000
_cell.angle_alpha   90.00
_cell.angle_beta   90.00
_cell.angle_gamma   90.00
#
_symmetry.space_group_name_H-M   'P 1'
#
loop_
_entity.id
_entity.type
_entity.pdbx_description
1 polymer ?
#
loop_
_entity_poly.entity_id
_entity_poly.type
_entity_poly.pdbx_seq_one_letter_code
_entity_poly.pdbx_strand_id
1 'polypeptide(L)'
;MEFRCIQDCSQCCVEREYYPSKKFGKIGVLILPEEKERIEELAKINGLKITILPRIGISKEKNYAPTEILAYQLMGKEKNGNTCPFLDTDTFTRSPHGGFPCKIYKDRPLACMTYPLIELNPITLDSKCKFCKEHGSADQNLNSEMETLLQIKNKMNTDAPVIWRFATGVGEESDSNQIETGWVLEK
;
A
#
# COMPACT_ATOMS: atom_id res chain seq x y z
N MET A 1 -9.68 -12.78 22.59
CA MET A 1 -9.89 -13.93 21.67
C MET A 1 -8.65 -14.01 20.82
N GLU A 2 -8.03 -15.19 20.67
CA GLU A 2 -6.79 -15.32 19.88
C GLU A 2 -7.08 -14.98 18.41
N PHE A 3 -6.22 -14.19 17.76
CA PHE A 3 -6.38 -13.84 16.34
C PHE A 3 -6.42 -15.13 15.50
N ARG A 4 -7.58 -15.41 14.88
CA ARG A 4 -7.81 -16.60 14.05
C ARG A 4 -8.26 -16.16 12.67
N CYS A 5 -7.84 -16.94 11.68
CA CYS A 5 -7.95 -16.54 10.29
C CYS A 5 -9.34 -16.81 9.71
N ILE A 6 -9.80 -15.92 8.84
CA ILE A 6 -11.13 -15.98 8.22
C ILE A 6 -10.97 -16.29 6.74
N GLN A 7 -11.82 -17.16 6.20
CA GLN A 7 -11.88 -17.48 4.78
C GLN A 7 -11.99 -16.20 3.93
N ASP A 8 -11.33 -16.18 2.77
CA ASP A 8 -11.31 -15.06 1.81
C ASP A 8 -10.63 -13.76 2.30
N CYS A 9 -9.75 -13.84 3.30
CA CYS A 9 -8.96 -12.68 3.74
C CYS A 9 -7.88 -12.30 2.72
N SER A 10 -8.26 -11.50 1.72
CA SER A 10 -7.33 -10.89 0.75
C SER A 10 -7.81 -9.54 0.21
N GLN A 11 -8.90 -8.98 0.75
CA GLN A 11 -9.55 -7.79 0.21
C GLN A 11 -8.59 -6.59 0.09
N CYS A 12 -7.74 -6.34 1.10
CA CYS A 12 -6.72 -5.28 1.06
C CYS A 12 -5.63 -5.50 -0.02
N CYS A 13 -5.46 -6.74 -0.48
CA CYS A 13 -4.54 -7.10 -1.56
C CYS A 13 -5.22 -7.10 -2.94
N VAL A 14 -6.56 -7.05 -3.03
CA VAL A 14 -7.30 -7.11 -4.29
C VAL A 14 -8.09 -5.84 -4.61
N GLU A 15 -8.45 -5.03 -3.63
CA GLU A 15 -9.23 -3.81 -3.84
C GLU A 15 -8.38 -2.59 -3.51
N ARG A 16 -8.10 -1.75 -4.53
CA ARG A 16 -7.43 -0.47 -4.33
C ARG A 16 -8.41 0.69 -4.39
N GLU A 17 -8.11 1.68 -3.57
CA GLU A 17 -8.89 2.92 -3.52
C GLU A 17 -8.27 3.99 -4.41
N TYR A 18 -9.09 4.93 -4.84
CA TYR A 18 -8.63 6.21 -5.35
C TYR A 18 -8.24 7.11 -4.19
N TYR A 19 -7.09 7.78 -4.28
CA TYR A 19 -6.68 8.72 -3.25
C TYR A 19 -5.74 9.81 -3.79
N PRO A 20 -5.95 11.09 -3.41
CA PRO A 20 -7.08 11.62 -2.64
C PRO A 20 -8.39 11.70 -3.44
N SER A 21 -8.34 11.53 -4.76
CA SER A 21 -9.52 11.49 -5.63
C SER A 21 -9.21 10.69 -6.90
N LYS A 22 -10.24 10.46 -7.74
CA LYS A 22 -10.07 9.80 -9.04
C LYS A 22 -9.01 10.45 -9.93
N LYS A 23 -8.81 11.78 -9.81
CA LYS A 23 -7.77 12.52 -10.52
C LYS A 23 -6.37 11.92 -10.35
N PHE A 24 -6.06 11.41 -9.16
CA PHE A 24 -4.74 10.88 -8.86
C PHE A 24 -4.59 9.39 -9.21
N GLY A 25 -5.68 8.76 -9.66
CA GLY A 25 -5.73 7.32 -9.85
C GLY A 25 -5.76 6.56 -8.53
N LYS A 26 -5.70 5.23 -8.64
CA LYS A 26 -5.67 4.34 -7.49
C LYS A 26 -4.32 4.33 -6.83
N ILE A 27 -4.35 4.10 -5.52
CA ILE A 27 -3.17 4.08 -4.67
C ILE A 27 -2.57 2.67 -4.57
N GLY A 28 -1.25 2.59 -4.69
CA GLY A 28 -0.48 1.36 -4.47
C GLY A 28 -0.11 1.14 -3.00
N VAL A 29 0.52 0.00 -2.70
CA VAL A 29 1.06 -0.29 -1.35
C VAL A 29 2.24 0.66 -1.13
N LEU A 30 2.27 1.39 -0.02
CA LEU A 30 3.38 2.27 0.33
C LEU A 30 4.68 1.45 0.43
N ILE A 31 5.71 1.90 -0.26
CA ILE A 31 7.07 1.35 -0.22
C ILE A 31 8.00 2.49 0.19
N LEU A 32 8.74 2.33 1.28
CA LEU A 32 9.77 3.31 1.64
C LEU A 32 10.97 3.22 0.67
N PRO A 33 11.74 4.30 0.46
CA PRO A 33 12.90 4.28 -0.42
C PRO A 33 13.87 3.12 -0.16
N GLU A 34 14.14 2.81 1.11
CA GLU A 34 14.99 1.68 1.53
C GLU A 34 14.41 0.29 1.19
N GLU A 35 13.10 0.16 1.00
CA GLU A 35 12.46 -1.11 0.66
C GLU A 35 12.44 -1.37 -0.85
N LYS A 36 12.59 -0.32 -1.67
CA LYS A 36 12.33 -0.38 -3.12
C LYS A 36 13.16 -1.47 -3.82
N GLU A 37 14.48 -1.44 -3.64
CA GLU A 37 15.39 -2.39 -4.31
C GLU A 37 15.10 -3.83 -3.88
N ARG A 38 14.85 -4.05 -2.59
CA ARG A 38 14.50 -5.35 -2.03
C ARG A 38 13.20 -5.90 -2.64
N ILE A 39 12.18 -5.07 -2.82
CA ILE A 39 10.92 -5.49 -3.45
C ILE A 39 11.10 -5.80 -4.93
N GLU A 40 11.94 -5.04 -5.65
CA GLU A 40 12.29 -5.35 -7.04
C GLU A 40 13.05 -6.67 -7.17
N GLU A 41 13.96 -6.98 -6.25
CA GLU A 41 14.66 -8.26 -6.20
C GLU A 41 13.70 -9.43 -5.92
N LEU A 42 12.82 -9.28 -4.93
CA LEU A 42 11.80 -10.30 -4.63
C LEU A 42 10.89 -10.57 -5.83
N ALA A 43 10.54 -9.54 -6.61
CA ALA A 43 9.78 -9.73 -7.85
C ALA A 43 10.55 -10.55 -8.88
N LYS A 44 11.85 -10.26 -9.08
CA LYS A 44 12.72 -11.02 -9.99
C LYS A 44 12.83 -12.49 -9.58
N ILE A 45 13.07 -12.75 -8.29
CA ILE A 45 13.15 -14.12 -7.74
C ILE A 45 11.86 -14.90 -7.99
N ASN A 46 10.70 -14.24 -7.90
CA ASN A 46 9.40 -14.85 -8.11
C ASN A 46 8.93 -14.87 -9.58
N GLY A 47 9.76 -14.39 -10.53
CA GLY A 47 9.39 -14.28 -11.94
C GLY A 47 8.22 -13.33 -12.21
N LEU A 48 8.02 -12.33 -11.36
CA LEU A 48 6.90 -11.39 -11.42
C LEU A 48 7.29 -10.09 -12.09
N LYS A 49 6.41 -9.57 -12.94
CA LYS A 49 6.49 -8.18 -13.41
C LYS A 49 5.76 -7.27 -12.43
N ILE A 50 6.47 -6.30 -11.86
CA ILE A 50 5.90 -5.31 -10.96
C ILE A 50 6.04 -3.89 -11.53
N THR A 51 5.19 -2.99 -11.06
CA THR A 51 5.29 -1.55 -11.32
C THR A 51 5.38 -0.82 -9.99
N ILE A 52 6.47 -0.08 -9.78
CA ILE A 52 6.65 0.80 -8.63
C ILE A 52 6.66 2.23 -9.15
N LEU A 53 5.74 3.05 -8.67
CA LEU A 53 5.66 4.47 -9.01
C LEU A 53 6.08 5.31 -7.81
N PRO A 54 6.53 6.56 -8.01
CA PRO A 54 6.59 7.52 -6.91
C PRO A 54 5.21 7.70 -6.28
N ARG A 55 5.17 8.09 -5.01
CA ARG A 55 3.93 8.38 -4.28
C ARG A 55 3.95 9.80 -3.71
N ILE A 56 4.95 10.08 -2.88
CA ILE A 56 5.16 11.38 -2.25
C ILE A 56 6.57 11.85 -2.57
N GLY A 57 6.69 13.09 -3.02
CA GLY A 57 7.96 13.78 -3.17
C GLY A 57 7.96 15.08 -2.38
N ILE A 58 9.15 15.60 -2.12
CA ILE A 58 9.35 16.83 -1.35
C ILE A 58 10.35 17.76 -2.02
N SER A 59 10.23 19.06 -1.76
CA SER A 59 11.23 20.07 -2.14
C SER A 59 11.24 21.25 -1.18
N LYS A 60 12.33 22.03 -1.20
CA LYS A 60 12.43 23.29 -0.44
C LYS A 60 11.66 24.43 -1.10
N GLU A 61 11.54 24.39 -2.42
CA GLU A 61 10.93 25.44 -3.24
C GLU A 61 9.98 24.82 -4.27
N LYS A 62 9.03 25.63 -4.76
CA LYS A 62 8.10 25.20 -5.82
C LYS A 62 8.84 25.13 -7.15
N ASN A 63 9.11 23.91 -7.61
CA ASN A 63 9.78 23.61 -8.88
C ASN A 63 8.82 22.94 -9.87
N TYR A 64 9.32 22.36 -10.95
CA TYR A 64 8.52 21.54 -11.86
C TYR A 64 8.28 20.10 -11.34
N ALA A 65 9.08 19.64 -10.38
CA ALA A 65 9.05 18.30 -9.80
C ALA A 65 9.68 18.32 -8.39
N PRO A 66 9.42 17.30 -7.54
CA PRO A 66 10.12 17.14 -6.27
C PRO A 66 11.62 16.96 -6.47
N THR A 67 12.41 17.38 -5.48
CA THR A 67 13.86 17.15 -5.45
C THR A 67 14.22 15.82 -4.80
N GLU A 68 13.33 15.27 -3.98
CA GLU A 68 13.49 14.00 -3.28
C GLU A 68 12.18 13.22 -3.26
N ILE A 69 12.26 11.89 -3.33
CA ILE A 69 11.10 11.01 -3.21
C ILE A 69 11.09 10.43 -1.80
N LEU A 70 10.06 10.80 -1.04
CA LEU A 70 9.86 10.34 0.33
C LEU A 70 9.21 8.95 0.37
N ALA A 71 8.41 8.62 -0.65
CA ALA A 71 7.72 7.35 -0.74
C ALA A 71 7.46 6.92 -2.17
N TYR A 72 7.48 5.60 -2.36
CA TYR A 72 7.02 4.91 -3.55
C TYR A 72 5.71 4.16 -3.28
N GLN A 73 5.12 3.62 -4.34
CA GLN A 73 3.95 2.78 -4.27
C GLN A 73 4.03 1.61 -5.25
N LEU A 74 3.81 0.40 -4.73
CA LEU A 74 3.69 -0.83 -5.51
C LEU A 74 2.26 -0.95 -6.06
N MET A 75 2.15 -0.92 -7.39
CA MET A 75 0.87 -1.00 -8.10
C MET A 75 0.40 -2.44 -8.29
N GLY A 76 -0.89 -2.62 -8.54
CA GLY A 76 -1.46 -3.91 -8.92
C GLY A 76 -0.98 -4.41 -10.29
N LYS A 77 -1.17 -5.70 -10.55
CA LYS A 77 -0.69 -6.37 -11.78
C LYS A 77 -1.57 -6.07 -13.00
N GLU A 78 -2.86 -5.77 -12.81
CA GLU A 78 -3.79 -5.38 -13.88
C GLU A 78 -3.81 -3.86 -14.10
N LYS A 79 -4.34 -3.43 -15.25
CA LYS A 79 -4.50 -2.01 -15.60
C LYS A 79 -5.34 -1.21 -14.60
N ASN A 80 -6.32 -1.85 -13.97
CA ASN A 80 -7.14 -1.20 -12.94
C ASN A 80 -6.44 -1.07 -11.59
N GLY A 81 -5.22 -1.59 -11.45
CA GLY A 81 -4.37 -1.47 -10.26
C GLY A 81 -4.78 -2.30 -9.06
N ASN A 82 -5.76 -3.19 -9.20
CA ASN A 82 -6.42 -3.85 -8.06
C ASN A 82 -5.56 -4.92 -7.39
N THR A 83 -5.17 -5.97 -8.11
CA THR A 83 -4.59 -7.16 -7.48
C THR A 83 -3.09 -6.99 -7.27
N CYS A 84 -2.65 -7.19 -6.02
CA CYS A 84 -1.24 -7.19 -5.67
C CYS A 84 -0.47 -8.22 -6.52
N PRO A 85 0.66 -7.84 -7.15
CA PRO A 85 1.42 -8.75 -8.01
C PRO A 85 1.99 -9.96 -7.28
N PHE A 86 2.18 -9.87 -5.96
CA PHE A 86 2.67 -10.98 -5.14
C PHE A 86 1.56 -11.89 -4.61
N LEU A 87 0.29 -11.55 -4.85
CA LEU A 87 -0.84 -12.39 -4.47
C LEU A 87 -1.00 -13.50 -5.52
N ASP A 88 -0.84 -14.74 -5.08
CA ASP A 88 -1.04 -15.90 -5.92
C ASP A 88 -2.53 -16.19 -6.07
N THR A 89 -3.09 -15.74 -7.19
CA THR A 89 -4.49 -16.00 -7.59
C THR A 89 -4.63 -17.18 -8.54
N ASP A 90 -3.52 -17.74 -9.01
CA ASP A 90 -3.49 -18.65 -10.14
C ASP A 90 -3.46 -20.11 -9.68
N THR A 91 -3.00 -20.35 -8.45
CA THR A 91 -3.06 -21.68 -7.83
C THR A 91 -4.32 -21.86 -7.00
N PHE A 92 -4.78 -23.11 -6.88
CA PHE A 92 -5.83 -23.50 -5.93
C PHE A 92 -5.31 -23.59 -4.49
N THR A 93 -4.05 -23.23 -4.24
CA THR A 93 -3.47 -23.27 -2.90
C THR A 93 -4.00 -22.11 -2.08
N ARG A 94 -4.31 -22.39 -0.82
CA ARG A 94 -4.70 -21.37 0.15
C ARG A 94 -3.58 -21.19 1.15
N SER A 95 -3.38 -19.95 1.57
CA SER A 95 -2.62 -19.68 2.78
C SER A 95 -3.21 -20.48 3.96
N PRO A 96 -2.44 -20.67 5.05
CA PRO A 96 -2.98 -21.15 6.33
C PRO A 96 -4.16 -20.31 6.84
N HIS A 97 -4.40 -19.15 6.23
CA HIS A 97 -5.39 -18.16 6.59
C HIS A 97 -6.64 -18.19 5.69
N GLY A 98 -6.75 -19.16 4.78
CA GLY A 98 -7.91 -19.34 3.89
C GLY A 98 -7.98 -18.38 2.70
N GLY A 99 -7.20 -17.29 2.70
CA GLY A 99 -7.02 -16.40 1.55
C GLY A 99 -5.98 -16.88 0.54
N PHE A 100 -5.87 -16.16 -0.58
CA PHE A 100 -4.78 -16.35 -1.55
C PHE A 100 -3.40 -16.12 -0.89
N PRO A 101 -2.40 -16.98 -1.16
CA PRO A 101 -1.09 -16.82 -0.55
C PRO A 101 -0.34 -15.62 -1.13
N CYS A 102 0.37 -14.89 -0.25
CA CYS A 102 1.32 -13.86 -0.67
C CYS A 102 2.71 -14.50 -0.80
N LYS A 103 3.30 -14.43 -1.99
CA LYS A 103 4.62 -15.04 -2.30
C LYS A 103 5.77 -14.45 -1.49
N ILE A 104 5.58 -13.25 -0.93
CA ILE A 104 6.57 -12.56 -0.09
C ILE A 104 6.04 -12.30 1.31
N TYR A 105 5.13 -13.14 1.85
CA TYR A 105 4.45 -12.83 3.10
C TYR A 105 5.39 -12.47 4.26
N LYS A 106 6.52 -13.19 4.41
CA LYS A 106 7.53 -12.92 5.44
C LYS A 106 8.32 -11.64 5.19
N ASP A 107 8.50 -11.30 3.92
CA ASP A 107 9.31 -10.18 3.42
C ASP A 107 8.41 -9.04 2.89
N ARG A 108 7.16 -8.98 3.33
CA ARG A 108 6.19 -8.00 2.83
C ARG A 108 6.62 -6.57 3.20
N PRO A 109 6.16 -5.54 2.47
CA PRO A 109 6.46 -4.16 2.83
C PRO A 109 5.98 -3.81 4.24
N LEU A 110 6.63 -2.83 4.89
CA LEU A 110 6.22 -2.34 6.21
C LEU A 110 4.73 -1.95 6.23
N ALA A 111 4.23 -1.31 5.17
CA ALA A 111 2.82 -0.93 5.07
C ALA A 111 1.86 -2.13 5.05
N CYS A 112 2.31 -3.31 4.62
CA CYS A 112 1.53 -4.55 4.74
C CYS A 112 1.67 -5.20 6.12
N MET A 113 2.73 -4.87 6.87
CA MET A 113 2.94 -5.34 8.25
C MET A 113 2.16 -4.51 9.27
N THR A 114 1.79 -3.26 8.95
CA THR A 114 0.92 -2.46 9.84
C THR A 114 -0.53 -2.91 9.81
N TYR A 115 -0.98 -3.59 8.76
CA TYR A 115 -2.38 -3.94 8.59
C TYR A 115 -2.87 -4.90 9.71
N PRO A 116 -4.02 -4.64 10.36
CA PRO A 116 -5.07 -3.69 9.95
C PRO A 116 -4.97 -2.29 10.60
N LEU A 117 -3.91 -1.95 11.31
CA LEU A 117 -3.75 -0.69 12.01
C LEU A 117 -3.47 0.49 11.05
N ILE A 118 -4.25 1.57 11.19
CA ILE A 118 -4.15 2.81 10.39
C ILE A 118 -3.61 3.98 11.23
N GLU A 119 -4.08 4.13 12.47
CA GLU A 119 -3.73 5.24 13.36
C GLU A 119 -3.55 4.74 14.80
N LEU A 120 -2.73 5.41 15.60
CA LEU A 120 -2.40 5.09 16.98
C LEU A 120 -3.18 5.93 18.00
N ASN A 121 -3.54 7.17 17.65
CA ASN A 121 -4.12 8.14 18.58
C ASN A 121 -5.36 8.84 18.00
N PRO A 122 -6.58 8.28 18.19
CA PRO A 122 -6.86 6.97 18.80
C PRO A 122 -6.53 5.79 17.87
N ILE A 123 -6.38 4.59 18.46
CA ILE A 123 -6.19 3.35 17.69
C ILE A 123 -7.35 3.21 16.69
N THR A 124 -7.01 3.21 15.41
CA THR A 124 -7.98 3.08 14.32
C THR A 124 -7.57 1.91 13.44
N LEU A 125 -8.49 0.97 13.24
CA LEU A 125 -8.31 -0.20 12.38
C LEU A 125 -9.01 0.00 11.03
N ASP A 126 -8.50 -0.63 9.98
CA ASP A 126 -9.10 -0.60 8.66
C ASP A 126 -10.50 -1.21 8.71
N SER A 127 -11.50 -0.38 8.40
CA SER A 127 -12.90 -0.77 8.32
C SER A 127 -13.14 -1.91 7.32
N LYS A 128 -12.24 -2.13 6.35
CA LYS A 128 -12.32 -3.23 5.38
C LYS A 128 -11.79 -4.55 5.90
N CYS A 129 -11.11 -4.56 7.05
CA CYS A 129 -10.60 -5.79 7.63
C CYS A 129 -11.75 -6.70 8.04
N LYS A 130 -11.93 -7.79 7.30
CA LYS A 130 -12.95 -8.82 7.56
C LYS A 130 -12.87 -9.33 9.00
N PHE A 131 -11.65 -9.50 9.53
CA PHE A 131 -11.45 -9.88 10.94
C PHE A 131 -11.98 -8.84 11.92
N CYS A 132 -11.62 -7.56 11.73
CA CYS A 132 -12.11 -6.50 12.59
C CYS A 132 -13.64 -6.37 12.52
N LYS A 133 -14.25 -6.60 11.34
CA LYS A 133 -15.71 -6.62 11.19
C LYS A 133 -16.38 -7.77 11.95
N GLU A 134 -15.81 -8.98 11.87
CA GLU A 134 -16.43 -10.18 12.45
C GLU A 134 -16.19 -10.31 13.95
N HIS A 135 -15.09 -9.78 14.47
CA HIS A 135 -14.66 -9.96 15.87
C HIS A 135 -14.58 -8.66 16.69
N GLY A 136 -14.93 -7.51 16.12
CA GLY A 136 -15.09 -6.23 16.83
C GLY A 136 -13.79 -5.47 17.09
N SER A 137 -12.75 -6.13 17.58
CA SER A 137 -11.42 -5.52 17.77
C SER A 137 -10.28 -6.52 17.62
N ALA A 138 -9.18 -6.05 17.03
CA ALA A 138 -7.88 -6.71 17.06
C ALA A 138 -6.91 -5.97 18.02
N ASP A 139 -7.44 -5.15 18.92
CA ASP A 139 -6.70 -4.23 19.82
C ASP A 139 -5.80 -4.95 20.83
N GLN A 140 -6.06 -6.22 21.10
CA GLN A 140 -5.19 -7.08 21.88
C GLN A 140 -4.07 -7.62 20.98
N ASN A 141 -2.82 -7.20 21.23
CA ASN A 141 -1.58 -7.69 20.59
C ASN A 141 -1.17 -7.05 19.24
N LEU A 142 -1.33 -5.72 19.09
CA LEU A 142 -0.88 -4.95 17.90
C LEU A 142 0.56 -4.42 18.00
N ASN A 143 1.39 -4.93 18.92
CA ASN A 143 2.69 -4.32 19.22
C ASN A 143 3.60 -4.23 17.97
N SER A 144 3.62 -5.26 17.14
CA SER A 144 4.37 -5.28 15.88
C SER A 144 3.83 -4.27 14.85
N GLU A 145 2.51 -4.18 14.72
CA GLU A 145 1.81 -3.28 13.81
C GLU A 145 2.05 -1.82 14.23
N MET A 146 2.01 -1.55 15.54
CA MET A 146 2.27 -0.24 16.13
C MET A 146 3.72 0.19 15.91
N GLU A 147 4.69 -0.69 16.19
CA GLU A 147 6.10 -0.42 15.95
C GLU A 147 6.35 -0.12 14.47
N THR A 148 5.78 -0.92 13.58
CA THR A 148 5.94 -0.74 12.14
C THR A 148 5.28 0.56 11.66
N LEU A 149 4.10 0.91 12.18
CA LEU A 149 3.43 2.15 11.84
C LEU A 149 4.23 3.37 12.31
N LEU A 150 4.83 3.30 13.50
CA LEU A 150 5.75 4.34 13.99
C LEU A 150 6.98 4.48 13.09
N GLN A 151 7.57 3.38 12.63
CA GLN A 151 8.69 3.42 11.69
C GLN A 151 8.30 4.15 10.40
N ILE A 152 7.15 3.81 9.81
CA ILE A 152 6.63 4.50 8.62
C ILE A 152 6.41 5.98 8.91
N LYS A 153 5.71 6.33 10.00
CA LYS A 153 5.43 7.73 10.36
C LYS A 153 6.70 8.55 10.54
N ASN A 154 7.71 8.00 11.19
CA ASN A 154 9.00 8.65 11.39
C ASN A 154 9.73 8.90 10.06
N LYS A 155 9.68 7.94 9.15
CA LYS A 155 10.31 8.04 7.82
C LYS A 155 9.57 8.96 6.86
N MET A 156 8.26 9.07 7.03
CA MET A 156 7.39 9.96 6.27
C MET A 156 7.32 11.37 6.88
N ASN A 157 7.91 11.61 8.05
CA ASN A 157 7.94 12.93 8.66
C ASN A 157 8.96 13.82 7.94
N THR A 158 8.57 15.03 7.57
CA THR A 158 9.41 15.95 6.80
C THR A 158 9.08 17.40 7.15
N ASP A 159 10.13 18.21 7.28
CA ASP A 159 10.00 19.66 7.45
C ASP A 159 10.01 20.41 6.10
N ALA A 160 9.97 19.68 4.98
CA ALA A 160 9.96 20.28 3.66
C ALA A 160 8.66 21.08 3.44
N PRO A 161 8.74 22.36 3.03
CA PRO A 161 7.57 23.22 2.88
C PRO A 161 6.74 22.90 1.63
N VAL A 162 7.26 22.09 0.71
CA VAL A 162 6.59 21.74 -0.56
C VAL A 162 6.46 20.23 -0.67
N ILE A 163 5.22 19.74 -0.69
CA ILE A 163 4.88 18.33 -0.83
C ILE A 163 4.26 18.09 -2.21
N TRP A 164 4.67 17.00 -2.85
CA TRP A 164 4.23 16.58 -4.17
C TRP A 164 3.58 15.21 -4.06
N ARG A 165 2.45 15.04 -4.76
CA ARG A 165 1.76 13.76 -4.87
C ARG A 165 1.80 13.29 -6.31
N PHE A 166 2.12 12.02 -6.51
CA PHE A 166 2.17 11.44 -7.85
C PHE A 166 0.79 10.91 -8.24
N ALA A 167 0.25 11.41 -9.37
CA ALA A 167 -0.92 10.84 -10.02
C ALA A 167 -0.49 9.62 -10.84
N THR A 168 -1.12 8.47 -10.61
CA THR A 168 -0.61 7.16 -11.05
C THR A 168 -0.95 6.83 -12.49
N GLY A 169 -1.97 7.45 -13.09
CA GLY A 169 -2.51 6.99 -14.37
C GLY A 169 -3.26 5.65 -14.27
N VAL A 170 -3.47 5.11 -13.06
CA VAL A 170 -4.04 3.77 -12.84
C VAL A 170 -5.45 3.88 -12.28
N GLY A 171 -6.40 3.13 -12.84
CA GLY A 171 -7.77 3.09 -12.35
C GLY A 171 -8.70 2.31 -13.28
N GLU A 172 -9.98 2.30 -12.95
CA GLU A 172 -11.00 1.66 -13.77
C GLU A 172 -11.11 2.33 -15.14
N GLU A 173 -11.44 1.55 -16.17
CA GLU A 173 -11.54 2.04 -17.55
C GLU A 173 -12.58 3.17 -17.69
N SER A 174 -13.69 3.07 -16.95
CA SER A 174 -14.73 4.09 -16.89
C SER A 174 -14.27 5.43 -16.34
N ASP A 175 -13.15 5.45 -15.61
CA ASP A 175 -12.59 6.64 -14.97
C ASP A 175 -11.40 7.23 -15.76
N SER A 176 -10.99 6.61 -16.86
CA SER A 176 -9.80 6.99 -17.65
C SER A 176 -9.72 8.48 -18.02
N ASN A 177 -10.84 9.11 -18.37
CA ASN A 177 -10.91 10.54 -18.73
C ASN A 177 -10.68 11.50 -17.54
N GLN A 178 -10.69 10.99 -16.31
CA GLN A 178 -10.53 11.78 -15.09
C GLN A 178 -9.15 11.61 -14.47
N ILE A 179 -8.41 10.55 -14.83
CA ILE A 179 -7.15 10.18 -14.18
C ILE A 179 -5.99 10.90 -14.87
N GLU A 180 -5.19 11.62 -14.09
CA GLU A 180 -3.96 12.26 -14.54
C GLU A 180 -2.74 11.36 -14.28
N THR A 181 -1.59 11.75 -14.85
CA THR A 181 -0.31 11.10 -14.57
C THR A 181 0.78 12.14 -14.33
N GLY A 182 1.66 11.87 -13.37
CA GLY A 182 2.80 12.73 -13.04
C GLY A 182 2.67 13.46 -11.70
N TRP A 183 3.60 14.37 -11.44
CA TRP A 183 3.67 15.11 -10.17
C TRP A 183 2.61 16.21 -10.10
N VAL A 184 1.88 16.24 -9.00
CA VAL A 184 0.91 17.27 -8.66
C VAL A 184 1.34 17.90 -7.35
N LEU A 185 1.44 19.23 -7.33
CA LEU A 185 1.75 19.97 -6.11
C LEU A 185 0.58 19.82 -5.13
N GLU A 186 0.86 19.32 -3.92
CA GLU A 186 -0.12 19.25 -2.83
C GLU A 186 -0.37 20.68 -2.33
N LYS A 187 -1.63 21.10 -2.33
CA LYS A 187 -2.04 22.48 -2.02
C LYS A 187 -2.22 22.68 -0.52
#